data_AF-A0AAE4Z4L2-F1
#
_entry.id   AF-A0AAE4Z4L2-F1
#
_cell.length_a   1.000
_cell.length_b   1.000
_cell.length_c   1.000
_cell.angle_alpha   90.00
_cell.angle_beta   90.00
_cell.angle_gamma   90.00
#
_symmetry.space_group_name_H-M   'P 1'
#
loop_
_entity.id
_entity.type
_entity.pdbx_description
1 polymer ?
#
loop_
_entity_poly.entity_id
_entity_poly.type
_entity_poly.pdbx_seq_one_letter_code
_entity_poly.pdbx_strand_id
1 'polypeptide(L)' 'VGIIGVFVALDLFLFYVFWEVMLVPMYFIIGVWGGERRVYAAIKFFLYTAVGS' A
#
# COMPACT_ATOMS: atom_id res chain seq x y z
N VAL A 1 9.77 -4.58 5.85
CA VAL A 1 9.24 -4.62 7.24
C VAL A 1 7.71 -4.61 7.26
N GLY A 2 7.02 -3.73 6.51
CA GLY A 2 5.54 -3.67 6.48
C GLY A 2 4.82 -5.01 6.22
N ILE A 3 5.24 -5.77 5.19
CA ILE A 3 4.62 -7.07 4.86
C ILE A 3 4.76 -8.10 6.00
N ILE A 4 5.93 -8.17 6.65
CA ILE A 4 6.14 -9.07 7.79
C ILE A 4 5.29 -8.62 8.99
N GLY A 5 5.14 -7.31 9.19
CA GLY A 5 4.27 -6.75 10.22
C GLY A 5 2.80 -7.13 10.05
N VAL A 6 2.29 -7.17 8.81
CA VAL A 6 0.92 -7.63 8.52
C VAL A 6 0.69 -9.07 8.99
N PHE A 7 1.66 -9.97 8.77
CA PHE A 7 1.54 -11.39 9.15
C PHE A 7 1.80 -11.68 10.64
N VAL A 8 2.45 -10.76 11.35
CA VAL A 8 2.83 -10.91 12.77
C VAL A 8 1.93 -10.07 13.69
N ALA A 9 1.03 -9.25 13.13
CA ALA A 9 0.09 -8.45 13.91
C ALA A 9 -0.89 -9.35 14.69
N LEU A 10 -0.99 -9.11 16.01
CA LEU A 10 -1.85 -9.86 16.92
C LEU A 10 -3.21 -9.18 17.15
N ASP A 11 -3.32 -7.91 16.77
CA ASP A 11 -4.52 -7.11 16.94
C ASP A 11 -4.86 -6.32 15.66
N LEU A 12 -6.14 -6.00 15.50
CA LEU A 12 -6.69 -5.37 14.30
C LEU A 12 -6.09 -3.97 14.05
N PHE A 13 -5.74 -3.25 15.11
CA PHE A 13 -5.16 -1.91 15.01
C PHE A 13 -3.75 -1.98 14.43
N LEU A 14 -2.89 -2.85 14.98
CA LEU A 14 -1.54 -3.06 14.50
C LEU A 14 -1.52 -3.64 13.07
N PHE A 15 -2.47 -4.52 12.75
CA PHE A 15 -2.69 -5.01 11.39
C PHE A 15 -2.97 -3.85 10.42
N TYR A 16 -3.91 -2.97 10.76
CA TYR A 16 -4.27 -1.82 9.92
C TYR A 16 -3.10 -0.86 9.71
N VAL A 17 -2.30 -0.60 10.76
CA VAL A 17 -1.09 0.23 10.64
C VAL A 17 -0.08 -0.40 9.67
N PHE A 18 0.22 -1.70 9.79
CA PHE A 18 1.15 -2.35 8.86
C PHE A 18 0.60 -2.46 7.44
N TRP A 19 -0.72 -2.60 7.31
CA TRP A 19 -1.43 -2.58 6.04
C TRP A 19 -1.25 -1.24 5.33
N GLU A 20 -1.48 -0.12 6.00
CA GLU A 20 -1.26 1.21 5.41
C GLU A 20 0.22 1.48 5.10
N VAL A 21 1.13 1.07 5.99
CA VAL A 21 2.57 1.24 5.81
C VAL A 21 3.10 0.50 4.57
N MET A 22 2.51 -0.63 4.17
CA MET A 22 2.92 -1.31 2.92
C MET A 22 2.39 -0.62 1.66
N LEU A 23 1.32 0.17 1.73
CA LEU A 23 0.78 0.90 0.57
C LEU A 23 1.72 2.02 0.12
N VAL A 24 2.44 2.65 1.04
CA VAL A 24 3.40 3.72 0.77
C VAL A 24 4.50 3.29 -0.22
N PRO A 25 5.29 2.23 0.01
CA PRO A 25 6.30 1.78 -0.95
C PRO A 25 5.69 1.30 -2.27
N MET A 26 4.50 0.69 -2.27
CA MET A 26 3.83 0.29 -3.51
C MET A 26 3.43 1.50 -4.37
N TYR A 27 2.91 2.56 -3.74
CA TYR A 27 2.62 3.83 -4.41
C TYR A 27 3.88 4.42 -5.05
N PHE A 28 5.01 4.44 -4.33
CA PHE A 28 6.29 4.92 -4.87
C PHE A 28 6.84 4.04 -6.00
N ILE A 29 6.73 2.71 -5.87
CA ILE A 29 7.18 1.78 -6.92
C ILE A 29 6.41 2.05 -8.22
N ILE A 30 5.09 2.16 -8.14
CA ILE A 30 4.24 2.43 -9.32
C ILE A 30 4.52 3.84 -9.84
N GLY A 31 4.62 4.85 -8.97
CA GLY A 31 4.81 6.24 -9.36
C GLY A 31 6.16 6.57 -9.99
N VAL A 32 7.26 5.95 -9.52
CA VAL A 32 8.62 6.23 -9.99
C VAL A 32 9.03 5.27 -11.11
N TRP A 33 8.77 3.96 -10.96
CA TRP A 33 9.21 2.92 -11.91
C TRP A 33 8.11 2.39 -12.84
N GLY A 34 6.87 2.90 -12.74
CA GLY A 34 5.80 2.51 -13.64
C GLY A 34 5.96 3.02 -15.08
N GLY A 35 5.13 2.51 -16.00
CA GLY A 35 5.12 2.90 -17.42
C GLY A 35 4.44 4.25 -17.71
N GLU A 36 4.05 4.49 -18.97
CA GLU A 36 3.50 5.77 -19.47
C GLU A 36 2.39 6.39 -18.59
N ARG A 37 1.54 5.57 -17.95
CA ARG A 37 0.42 6.03 -17.11
C ARG A 37 0.64 5.79 -15.61
N ARG A 38 1.90 5.79 -15.16
CA ARG A 38 2.32 5.54 -13.77
C ARG A 38 1.58 6.34 -12.71
N VAL A 39 1.37 7.65 -12.91
CA VAL A 39 0.68 8.51 -11.93
C VAL A 39 -0.80 8.12 -11.81
N TYR A 40 -1.46 7.87 -12.94
CA TYR A 40 -2.85 7.42 -12.98
C TYR A 40 -3.03 6.02 -12.36
N ALA A 41 -2.09 5.11 -12.62
CA ALA A 41 -2.07 3.78 -12.03
C ALA A 41 -1.81 3.83 -10.51
N ALA A 42 -0.87 4.66 -10.05
CA ALA A 42 -0.55 4.83 -8.64
C ALA A 42 -1.73 5.42 -7.84
N ILE A 43 -2.43 6.42 -8.40
CA ILE A 43 -3.62 7.01 -7.78
C ILE A 43 -4.77 6.00 -7.72
N LYS A 44 -5.05 5.25 -8.78
CA LYS A 44 -6.08 4.20 -8.75
C LYS A 44 -5.75 3.10 -7.75
N PHE A 45 -4.50 2.65 -7.76
CA PHE A 45 -4.01 1.65 -6.81
C PHE A 45 -4.24 2.12 -5.38
N PHE A 46 -3.84 3.35 -5.07
CA PHE A 46 -4.07 3.94 -3.75
C PHE A 46 -5.57 4.03 -3.41
N LEU A 47 -6.41 4.56 -4.32
CA LEU A 47 -7.85 4.73 -4.07
C LEU A 47 -8.56 3.40 -3.83
N TYR A 48 -8.31 2.38 -4.66
CA TYR A 48 -8.97 1.09 -4.50
C TYR A 48 -8.52 0.36 -3.24
N THR A 49 -7.28 0.56 -2.80
CA THR A 49 -6.75 -0.15 -1.63
C THR A 49 -7.03 0.60 -0.32
N ALA A 50 -7.18 1.93 -0.35
CA ALA A 50 -7.56 2.75 0.81
C ALA A 50 -9.07 2.77 1.05
N VAL A 51 -9.89 2.67 0.00
CA VAL A 51 -11.35 2.57 0.12
C VAL A 51 -11.80 1.12 0.37
N GLY A 52 -11.01 0.15 -0.07
CA GLY A 52 -11.29 -1.28 0.12
C GLY A 52 -10.74 -1.89 1.42
N SER A 53 -9.97 -1.14 2.21
CA SER A 53 -9.42 -1.57 3.51
C SER A 53 -10.35 -1.31 4.68
#